data_AF-A0A1M5NGF5-F1
#
_entry.id   AF-A0A1M5NGF5-F1
#
_cell.length_a   1.000
_cell.length_b   1.000
_cell.length_c   1.000
_cell.angle_alpha   90.00
_cell.angle_beta   90.00
_cell.angle_gamma   90.00
#
_symmetry.space_group_name_H-M   'P 1'
#
loop_
_entity.id
_entity.type
_entity.pdbx_description
1 polymer ?
#
loop_
_entity_poly.entity_id
_entity_poly.type
_entity_poly.pdbx_seq_one_letter_code
_entity_poly.pdbx_strand_id
1 'polypeptide(L)'
;MSKTVHLIKLSVGTEDVAGLEAWQSQKRAQTEDGLPRHITRMWPKREDEILNGGSIFWVIKGVVLCRQPVLRLDEYDSADGIRRCAIVCEPGLIRVEATPRRAFQGWRYLPVDDAPCDLSQARQHEDILPIELTQALAEIGVR
;
A
#
# COMPACT_ATOMS: atom_id res chain seq x y z
N MET A 1 18.04 -14.95 -10.08
CA MET A 1 16.69 -14.52 -9.68
C MET A 1 16.82 -13.17 -9.02
N SER A 2 16.09 -12.15 -9.47
CA SER A 2 16.09 -10.82 -8.83
C SER A 2 15.60 -10.96 -7.39
N LYS A 3 16.11 -10.14 -6.46
CA LYS A 3 15.56 -10.08 -5.11
C LYS A 3 14.19 -9.42 -5.16
N THR A 4 13.26 -9.83 -4.31
CA THR A 4 11.95 -9.16 -4.18
C THR A 4 12.10 -7.86 -3.40
N VAL A 5 11.35 -6.83 -3.76
CA VAL A 5 11.20 -5.61 -2.95
C VAL A 5 9.75 -5.17 -2.90
N HIS A 6 9.34 -4.64 -1.76
CA HIS A 6 8.03 -4.04 -1.58
C HIS A 6 8.09 -2.52 -1.77
N LEU A 7 6.92 -1.91 -1.85
CA LEU A 7 6.71 -0.48 -1.79
C LEU A 7 6.00 -0.13 -0.49
N ILE A 8 6.24 1.06 0.03
CA ILE A 8 5.44 1.65 1.11
C ILE A 8 4.99 3.05 0.69
N LYS A 9 3.71 3.36 0.89
CA LYS A 9 3.09 4.60 0.42
C LYS A 9 2.10 5.14 1.44
N LEU A 10 2.07 6.47 1.59
CA LEU A 10 1.04 7.14 2.38
C LEU A 10 -0.30 7.15 1.63
N SER A 11 -1.37 6.72 2.33
CA SER A 11 -2.76 6.89 1.89
C SER A 11 -3.35 8.14 2.52
N VAL A 12 -3.08 9.30 1.91
CA VAL A 12 -3.50 10.60 2.44
C VAL A 12 -5.01 10.79 2.25
N GLY A 13 -5.71 11.22 3.30
CA GLY A 13 -7.18 11.40 3.29
C GLY A 13 -7.96 10.11 3.47
N THR A 14 -7.29 9.00 3.76
CA THR A 14 -7.90 7.73 4.13
C THR A 14 -7.96 7.63 5.65
N GLU A 15 -9.13 7.28 6.18
CA GLU A 15 -9.33 7.14 7.62
C GLU A 15 -8.98 5.74 8.12
N ASP A 16 -9.28 4.69 7.36
CA ASP A 16 -9.07 3.30 7.71
C ASP A 16 -8.92 2.39 6.46
N VAL A 17 -8.73 1.09 6.67
CA VAL A 17 -8.58 0.11 5.57
C VAL A 17 -9.83 0.03 4.70
N ALA A 18 -11.03 0.12 5.30
CA ALA A 18 -12.30 0.11 4.57
C ALA A 18 -12.44 1.35 3.66
N GLY A 19 -12.00 2.51 4.11
CA GLY A 19 -11.95 3.74 3.33
C GLY A 19 -11.00 3.65 2.15
N LEU A 20 -9.86 2.96 2.30
CA LEU A 20 -8.96 2.68 1.16
C LEU A 20 -9.64 1.75 0.15
N GLU A 21 -10.26 0.68 0.60
CA GLU A 21 -11.00 -0.26 -0.27
C GLU A 21 -12.14 0.45 -1.02
N ALA A 22 -12.93 1.25 -0.31
CA ALA A 22 -14.00 2.06 -0.88
C ALA A 22 -13.48 3.08 -1.90
N TRP A 23 -12.28 3.63 -1.71
CA TRP A 23 -11.64 4.48 -2.72
C TRP A 23 -11.19 3.67 -3.94
N GLN A 24 -10.58 2.50 -3.74
CA GLN A 24 -10.10 1.62 -4.82
C GLN A 24 -11.23 1.03 -5.68
N SER A 25 -12.46 0.94 -5.14
CA SER A 25 -13.64 0.51 -5.90
C SER A 25 -14.19 1.59 -6.86
N GLN A 26 -13.74 2.85 -6.73
CA GLN A 26 -14.17 3.93 -7.60
C GLN A 26 -13.52 3.81 -8.98
N LYS A 27 -14.28 4.04 -10.05
CA LYS A 27 -13.77 3.94 -11.44
C LYS A 27 -12.52 4.77 -11.73
N ARG A 28 -12.37 5.94 -11.10
CA ARG A 28 -11.16 6.77 -11.23
C ARG A 28 -9.89 6.11 -10.70
N ALA A 29 -10.03 5.24 -9.70
CA ALA A 29 -8.95 4.49 -9.06
C ALA A 29 -8.74 3.12 -9.69
N GLN A 30 -9.45 2.80 -10.77
CA GLN A 30 -9.35 1.52 -11.48
C GLN A 30 -8.73 1.69 -12.86
N THR A 31 -8.06 0.66 -13.32
CA THR A 31 -7.75 0.41 -14.74
C THR A 31 -9.03 0.04 -15.51
N GLU A 32 -8.92 -0.07 -16.84
CA GLU A 32 -10.05 -0.45 -17.70
C GLU A 32 -10.57 -1.87 -17.41
N ASP A 33 -9.67 -2.78 -17.03
CA ASP A 33 -9.99 -4.15 -16.56
C ASP A 33 -10.50 -4.19 -15.11
N GLY A 34 -10.68 -3.02 -14.46
CA GLY A 34 -11.31 -2.91 -13.15
C GLY A 34 -10.39 -3.12 -11.96
N LEU A 35 -9.07 -3.24 -12.18
CA LEU A 35 -8.10 -3.46 -11.11
C LEU A 35 -7.73 -2.14 -10.42
N PRO A 36 -7.54 -2.13 -9.08
CA PRO A 36 -7.04 -0.95 -8.38
C PRO A 36 -5.69 -0.48 -8.93
N ARG A 37 -5.55 0.83 -9.12
CA ARG A 37 -4.30 1.46 -9.54
C ARG A 37 -3.97 2.69 -8.73
N HIS A 38 -2.67 2.92 -8.57
CA HIS A 38 -2.14 4.12 -7.94
C HIS A 38 -1.17 4.82 -8.87
N ILE A 39 -1.56 6.03 -9.29
CA ILE A 39 -0.77 6.83 -10.22
C ILE A 39 0.38 7.52 -9.46
N THR A 40 1.60 7.37 -9.96
CA THR A 40 2.81 8.02 -9.46
C THR A 40 3.49 8.80 -10.57
N ARG A 41 4.06 9.95 -10.22
CA ARG A 41 4.85 10.76 -11.16
C ARG A 41 6.16 10.09 -11.56
N MET A 42 6.80 9.40 -10.61
CA MET A 42 8.06 8.70 -10.85
C MET A 42 7.79 7.21 -11.11
N TRP A 43 8.46 6.67 -12.11
CA TRP A 43 8.51 5.24 -12.38
C TRP A 43 9.45 4.54 -11.37
N PRO A 44 9.03 3.42 -10.74
CA PRO A 44 9.90 2.62 -9.90
C PRO A 44 11.10 2.04 -10.67
N LYS A 45 12.32 2.47 -10.33
CA LYS A 45 13.56 1.96 -10.93
C LYS A 45 13.83 0.46 -10.69
N ARG A 46 13.22 -0.15 -9.67
CA ARG A 46 13.38 -1.56 -9.30
C ARG A 46 12.15 -2.39 -9.71
N GLU A 47 11.65 -2.15 -10.92
CA GLU A 47 10.45 -2.79 -11.46
C GLU A 47 10.52 -4.32 -11.41
N ASP A 48 11.58 -4.92 -11.95
CA ASP A 48 11.75 -6.38 -11.96
C ASP A 48 11.76 -7.00 -10.55
N GLU A 49 12.19 -6.24 -9.54
CA GLU A 49 12.19 -6.70 -8.14
C GLU A 49 10.81 -6.56 -7.49
N ILE A 50 10.03 -5.54 -7.90
CA ILE A 50 8.64 -5.36 -7.45
C ILE A 50 7.74 -6.41 -8.10
N LEU A 51 7.90 -6.67 -9.40
CA LEU A 51 7.07 -7.64 -10.11
C LEU A 51 7.43 -9.09 -9.77
N ASN A 52 8.59 -9.32 -9.16
CA ASN A 52 8.98 -10.61 -8.57
C ASN A 52 8.34 -10.83 -7.18
N GLY A 53 7.02 -10.71 -7.07
CA GLY A 53 6.27 -10.98 -5.82
C GLY A 53 6.20 -9.83 -4.81
N GLY A 54 6.49 -8.61 -5.24
CA GLY A 54 6.38 -7.40 -4.42
C GLY A 54 4.94 -7.03 -4.08
N SER A 55 4.80 -6.13 -3.11
CA SER A 55 3.51 -5.63 -2.62
C SER A 55 3.66 -4.15 -2.29
N ILE A 56 2.57 -3.40 -2.33
CA ILE A 56 2.50 -2.05 -1.78
C ILE A 56 1.87 -2.10 -0.39
N PHE A 57 2.56 -1.52 0.59
CA PHE A 57 2.13 -1.38 1.98
C PHE A 57 1.58 0.03 2.20
N TRP A 58 0.41 0.10 2.81
CA TRP A 58 -0.35 1.33 2.98
C TRP A 58 -0.21 1.88 4.38
N VAL A 59 0.33 3.09 4.47
CA VAL A 59 0.36 3.88 5.70
C VAL A 59 -0.91 4.72 5.77
N ILE A 60 -1.75 4.46 6.76
CA ILE A 60 -3.00 5.14 7.04
C ILE A 60 -2.85 5.80 8.39
N LYS A 61 -3.02 7.13 8.46
CA LYS A 61 -2.77 7.93 9.67
C LYS A 61 -1.47 7.52 10.38
N GLY A 62 -0.35 7.44 9.65
CA GLY A 62 0.95 7.14 10.26
C GLY A 62 1.17 5.70 10.73
N VAL A 63 0.27 4.77 10.41
CA VAL A 63 0.42 3.33 10.74
C VAL A 63 0.28 2.49 9.49
N VAL A 64 1.16 1.51 9.29
CA VAL A 64 1.00 0.49 8.24
C VAL A 64 -0.08 -0.48 8.69
N LEU A 65 -1.16 -0.61 7.92
CA LEU A 65 -2.32 -1.43 8.31
C LEU A 65 -2.67 -2.54 7.31
N CYS A 66 -2.27 -2.38 6.05
CA CYS A 66 -2.51 -3.39 5.03
C CYS A 66 -1.47 -3.33 3.92
N ARG A 67 -1.44 -4.40 3.12
CA ARG A 67 -0.67 -4.49 1.88
C ARG A 67 -1.54 -5.00 0.75
N GLN A 68 -1.03 -4.85 -0.46
CA GLN A 68 -1.65 -5.35 -1.67
C GLN A 68 -0.57 -5.82 -2.66
N PRO A 69 -0.66 -7.03 -3.24
CA PRO A 69 0.27 -7.49 -4.27
C PRO A 69 0.29 -6.53 -5.47
N VAL A 70 1.48 -6.27 -6.00
CA VAL A 70 1.64 -5.49 -7.24
C VAL A 70 1.63 -6.46 -8.41
N LEU A 71 0.72 -6.24 -9.36
CA LEU A 71 0.56 -7.11 -10.53
C LEU A 71 1.39 -6.65 -11.71
N ARG A 72 1.38 -5.34 -11.99
CA ARG A 72 2.09 -4.73 -13.12
C ARG A 72 2.25 -3.23 -12.93
N LEU A 73 3.14 -2.66 -13.74
CA LEU A 73 3.33 -1.21 -13.87
C LEU A 73 2.91 -0.80 -15.27
N ASP A 74 1.87 0.02 -15.35
CA ASP A 74 1.34 0.50 -16.62
C ASP A 74 1.76 1.96 -16.85
N GLU A 75 1.92 2.34 -18.12
CA GLU A 75 2.00 3.75 -18.46
C GLU A 75 0.66 4.44 -18.19
N TYR A 76 0.73 5.65 -17.65
CA TYR A 76 -0.43 6.49 -17.47
C TYR A 76 -0.20 7.85 -18.10
N ASP A 77 -0.95 8.14 -19.16
CA ASP A 77 -0.98 9.44 -19.81
C ASP A 77 -2.13 10.27 -19.25
N SER A 78 -1.82 11.48 -18.78
CA SER A 78 -2.79 12.44 -18.23
C SER A 78 -3.15 13.54 -19.23
N ALA A 79 -2.72 13.42 -20.50
CA ALA A 79 -2.84 14.42 -21.56
C ALA A 79 -2.06 15.73 -21.31
N ASP A 80 -1.21 15.78 -20.28
CA ASP A 80 -0.33 16.92 -19.97
C ASP A 80 1.12 16.70 -20.41
N GLY A 81 1.39 15.62 -21.16
CA GLY A 81 2.70 15.26 -21.68
C GLY A 81 3.68 14.72 -20.63
N ILE A 82 3.26 14.58 -19.36
CA ILE A 82 4.09 13.98 -18.31
C ILE A 82 3.79 12.48 -18.23
N ARG A 83 4.78 11.67 -18.61
CA ARG A 83 4.72 10.21 -18.43
C ARG A 83 4.61 9.87 -16.95
N ARG A 84 3.57 9.12 -16.58
CA ARG A 84 3.36 8.62 -15.21
C ARG A 84 3.32 7.10 -15.21
N CYS A 85 3.48 6.53 -14.03
CA CYS A 85 3.34 5.11 -13.78
C CYS A 85 2.04 4.86 -13.03
N ALA A 86 1.23 3.92 -13.48
CA ALA A 86 0.16 3.34 -12.70
C ALA A 86 0.67 2.04 -12.07
N ILE A 87 0.75 2.02 -10.73
CA ILE A 87 1.02 0.80 -9.98
C ILE A 87 -0.29 0.04 -9.87
N VAL A 88 -0.45 -1.03 -10.64
CA VAL A 88 -1.66 -1.84 -10.66
C VAL A 88 -1.54 -2.96 -9.65
N CYS A 89 -2.55 -3.09 -8.79
CA CYS A 89 -2.53 -3.97 -7.64
C CYS A 89 -3.64 -5.01 -7.73
N GLU A 90 -3.42 -6.16 -7.10
CA GLU A 90 -4.42 -7.22 -6.99
C GLU A 90 -5.59 -6.76 -6.11
N PRO A 91 -6.87 -6.95 -6.49
CA PRO A 91 -8.00 -6.52 -5.67
C PRO A 91 -8.02 -7.20 -4.29
N GLY A 92 -8.46 -6.47 -3.28
CA GLY A 92 -8.50 -6.94 -1.89
C GLY A 92 -7.28 -6.50 -1.08
N LEU A 93 -7.53 -5.99 0.12
CA LEU A 93 -6.48 -5.54 1.03
C LEU A 93 -6.16 -6.63 2.06
N ILE A 94 -4.89 -6.98 2.17
CA ILE A 94 -4.39 -7.95 3.15
C ILE A 94 -3.97 -7.18 4.39
N ARG A 95 -4.62 -7.41 5.53
CA ARG A 95 -4.27 -6.77 6.81
C ARG A 95 -2.91 -7.28 7.29
N VAL A 96 -2.11 -6.37 7.85
CA VAL A 96 -0.79 -6.66 8.41
C VAL A 96 -0.70 -6.20 9.86
N GLU A 97 0.32 -6.65 10.58
CA GLU A 97 0.64 -6.17 11.91
C GLU A 97 0.82 -4.65 11.92
N ALA A 98 0.05 -3.98 12.77
CA ALA A 98 0.02 -2.53 12.85
C ALA A 98 1.41 -1.99 13.21
N THR A 99 2.05 -1.31 12.26
CA THR A 99 3.43 -0.84 12.40
C THR A 99 3.51 0.66 12.22
N PRO A 100 3.91 1.43 13.25
CA PRO A 100 4.06 2.88 13.15
C PRO A 100 5.07 3.28 12.08
N ARG A 101 4.77 4.35 11.36
CA ARG A 101 5.65 4.87 10.33
C ARG A 101 5.71 6.39 10.35
N ARG A 102 6.93 6.93 10.42
CA ARG A 102 7.18 8.37 10.27
C ARG A 102 6.68 8.84 8.90
N ALA A 103 6.21 10.09 8.85
CA ALA A 103 5.80 10.71 7.60
C ALA A 103 6.95 10.74 6.59
N PHE A 104 6.62 10.50 5.32
CA PHE A 104 7.52 10.62 4.18
C PHE A 104 6.75 11.08 2.95
N GLN A 105 7.44 11.60 1.95
CA GLN A 105 6.78 12.06 0.73
C GLN A 105 6.67 10.95 -0.32
N GLY A 106 5.47 10.74 -0.84
CA GLY A 106 5.22 9.84 -1.96
C GLY A 106 5.26 8.37 -1.55
N TRP A 107 6.17 7.61 -2.18
CA TRP A 107 6.41 6.20 -1.89
C TRP A 107 7.91 5.95 -1.66
N ARG A 108 8.24 4.82 -1.03
CA ARG A 108 9.61 4.35 -0.81
C ARG A 108 9.69 2.85 -1.08
N TYR A 109 10.89 2.36 -1.36
CA TYR A 109 11.16 0.92 -1.31
C TYR A 109 11.12 0.46 0.14
N LEU A 110 10.57 -0.73 0.34
CA LEU A 110 10.50 -1.42 1.61
C LEU A 110 11.18 -2.79 1.43
N PRO A 111 12.33 -3.03 2.07
CA PRO A 111 12.95 -4.36 2.11
C PRO A 111 11.98 -5.40 2.66
N VAL A 112 12.09 -6.64 2.20
CA VAL A 112 11.24 -7.76 2.67
C VAL A 112 11.39 -7.95 4.18
N ASP A 113 12.60 -7.86 4.70
CA ASP A 113 12.90 -8.05 6.13
C ASP A 113 12.35 -6.92 7.02
N ASP A 114 12.02 -5.76 6.45
CA ASP A 114 11.42 -4.62 7.15
C ASP A 114 9.88 -4.62 7.06
N ALA A 115 9.29 -5.52 6.27
CA ALA A 115 7.86 -5.52 6.01
C ALA A 115 7.08 -6.15 7.17
N PRO A 116 6.00 -5.50 7.65
CA PRO A 116 5.14 -6.09 8.67
C PRO A 116 4.54 -7.42 8.20
N CYS A 117 4.41 -8.37 9.12
CA CYS A 117 3.81 -9.67 8.84
C CYS A 117 2.30 -9.55 8.58
N ASP A 118 1.76 -10.44 7.76
CA ASP A 118 0.31 -10.56 7.58
C ASP A 118 -0.36 -10.97 8.89
N LEU A 119 -1.53 -10.41 9.17
CA LEU A 119 -2.36 -10.95 10.24
C LEU A 119 -2.83 -12.36 9.89
N SER A 120 -2.97 -13.22 10.90
CA SER A 120 -3.58 -14.53 10.72
C SER A 120 -4.99 -14.42 10.10
N GLN A 121 -5.44 -15.46 9.40
CA GLN A 121 -6.76 -15.46 8.73
C GLN A 121 -7.93 -15.11 9.66
N ALA A 122 -7.89 -15.55 10.92
CA ALA A 122 -8.90 -15.21 11.92
C ALA A 122 -8.99 -13.70 12.19
N ARG A 123 -7.84 -13.01 12.13
CA ARG A 123 -7.70 -11.57 12.45
C ARG A 123 -7.84 -10.65 11.24
N GLN A 124 -8.01 -11.20 10.03
CA GLN A 124 -8.20 -10.39 8.82
C GLN A 124 -9.52 -9.60 8.83
N HIS A 125 -10.53 -10.09 9.56
CA HIS A 125 -11.86 -9.50 9.67
C HIS A 125 -12.18 -8.96 11.06
N GLU A 126 -11.22 -8.99 11.99
CA GLU A 126 -11.43 -8.44 13.32
C GLU A 126 -11.50 -6.90 13.26
N ASP A 127 -12.43 -6.35 14.06
CA ASP A 127 -12.47 -4.92 14.35
C ASP A 127 -11.17 -4.55 15.04
N ILE A 128 -10.35 -3.75 14.34
CA ILE A 128 -9.10 -3.26 14.91
C ILE A 128 -9.46 -2.23 15.97
N LEU A 129 -8.65 -2.19 17.03
CA LEU A 129 -8.59 -1.03 17.93
C LEU A 129 -8.54 0.26 17.09
N PRO A 130 -9.25 1.32 17.52
CA PRO A 130 -9.17 2.63 16.86
C PRO A 130 -7.72 3.00 16.56
N ILE A 131 -7.47 3.59 15.39
CA ILE A 131 -6.11 3.87 14.94
C ILE A 131 -5.39 4.77 15.94
N GLU A 132 -6.12 5.68 16.56
CA GLU A 132 -5.63 6.57 17.63
C GLU A 132 -5.11 5.75 18.83
N LEU A 133 -5.79 4.65 19.18
CA LEU A 133 -5.36 3.75 20.25
C LEU A 133 -4.16 2.90 19.83
N THR A 134 -4.12 2.47 18.57
CA THR A 134 -2.99 1.74 17.99
C THR A 134 -1.72 2.59 17.98
N GLN A 135 -1.84 3.87 17.60
CA GLN A 135 -0.75 4.85 17.66
C GLN A 135 -0.26 5.05 19.10
N ALA A 136 -1.19 5.23 20.04
CA ALA A 136 -0.84 5.44 21.46
C ALA A 136 -0.10 4.23 22.05
N LEU A 137 -0.55 3.00 21.77
CA LEU A 137 0.11 1.76 22.21
C LEU A 137 1.52 1.60 21.62
N ALA A 138 1.65 1.94 20.34
CA ALA A 138 2.92 1.95 19.65
C ALA A 138 3.93 2.97 20.21
N GLU A 139 3.47 4.17 20.59
CA GLU A 139 4.32 5.21 21.18
C GLU A 139 4.88 4.80 22.55
N ILE A 140 4.16 3.96 23.30
CA ILE A 140 4.60 3.46 24.61
C ILE A 140 5.31 2.09 24.55
N GLY A 141 5.51 1.52 23.36
CA GLY A 141 6.27 0.28 23.16
C GLY A 141 5.55 -1.01 23.55
N VAL A 142 4.23 -0.99 23.68
CA VAL A 142 3.41 -2.19 23.96
C VAL A 142 2.96 -2.79 22.62
N ARG A 143 3.30 -4.07 22.39
CA ARG A 143 2.89 -4.86 21.22
C ARG A 143 1.95 -5.98 21.64
#